data_AF-S9SCN4-F1
#
_entry.id   AF-S9SCN4-F1
#
_cell.length_a   1.000
_cell.length_b   1.000
_cell.length_c   1.000
_cell.angle_alpha   90.00
_cell.angle_beta   90.00
_cell.angle_gamma   90.00
#
_symmetry.space_group_name_H-M   'P 1'
#
loop_
_entity.id
_entity.type
_entity.pdbx_description
1 polymer ?
#
loop_
_entity_poly.entity_id
_entity_poly.type
_entity_poly.pdbx_seq_one_letter_code
_entity_poly.pdbx_strand_id
1 'polypeptide(L)'
;MDDMEAAIERAELRAELAALRAEVDTLRAELEEMHADADLEACHVAGLTAQLKALIAEGDACPNKAAHPLLARETFTHARTGEPITKTGAFPLYREAFDAEARRLGIENPEELRA
;
A
#
# COMPACT_ATOMS: atom_id res chain seq x y z
N MET A 1 -24.84 49.21 16.04
CA MET A 1 -24.28 48.44 14.93
C MET A 1 -25.11 48.79 13.72
N ASP A 2 -24.49 49.36 12.70
CA ASP A 2 -25.20 49.74 11.47
C ASP A 2 -25.62 48.47 10.72
N ASP A 3 -26.78 48.45 10.07
CA ASP A 3 -27.28 47.27 9.33
C ASP A 3 -26.29 46.86 8.22
N MET A 4 -25.53 47.83 7.69
CA MET A 4 -24.45 47.61 6.74
C MET A 4 -23.27 46.83 7.35
N GLU A 5 -22.88 47.16 8.58
CA GLU A 5 -21.77 46.54 9.29
C GLU A 5 -22.07 45.06 9.57
N ALA A 6 -23.30 44.76 10.02
CA ALA A 6 -23.76 43.39 10.21
C ALA A 6 -23.86 42.59 8.89
N ALA A 7 -24.19 43.25 7.77
CA ALA A 7 -24.23 42.61 6.46
C ALA A 7 -22.83 42.24 5.95
N ILE A 8 -21.83 43.10 6.19
CA ILE A 8 -20.43 42.86 5.86
C ILE A 8 -19.89 41.69 6.70
N GLU A 9 -20.05 41.74 8.01
CA GLU A 9 -19.61 40.67 8.92
C GLU A 9 -20.23 39.31 8.54
N ARG A 10 -21.53 39.28 8.21
CA ARG A 10 -22.20 38.06 7.74
C ARG A 10 -21.65 37.57 6.39
N ALA A 11 -21.24 38.45 5.50
CA ALA A 11 -20.66 38.08 4.22
C ALA A 11 -19.26 37.49 4.40
N GLU A 12 -18.44 38.08 5.27
CA GLU A 12 -17.10 37.59 5.63
C GLU A 12 -17.19 36.20 6.28
N LEU A 13 -18.06 36.03 7.30
CA LEU A 13 -18.26 34.74 7.95
C LEU A 13 -18.75 33.66 6.98
N ARG A 14 -19.57 34.02 5.98
CA ARG A 14 -19.98 33.07 4.93
C ARG A 14 -18.86 32.67 4.01
N ALA A 15 -17.99 33.61 3.65
CA ALA A 15 -16.81 33.34 2.84
C ALA A 15 -15.84 32.43 3.59
N GLU A 16 -15.60 32.69 4.87
CA GLU A 16 -14.77 31.86 5.73
C GLU A 16 -15.35 30.44 5.91
N LEU A 17 -16.66 30.32 6.17
CA LEU A 17 -17.33 29.02 6.23
C LEU A 17 -17.23 28.24 4.91
N ALA A 18 -17.29 28.92 3.77
CA ALA A 18 -17.13 28.28 2.47
C ALA A 18 -15.68 27.80 2.26
N ALA A 19 -14.69 28.59 2.65
CA ALA A 19 -13.28 28.23 2.57
C ALA A 19 -12.96 27.02 3.47
N LEU A 20 -13.41 27.04 4.73
CA LEU A 20 -13.21 25.93 5.68
C LEU A 20 -13.87 24.63 5.20
N ARG A 21 -15.04 24.72 4.56
CA ARG A 21 -15.68 23.53 3.96
C ARG A 21 -14.84 22.94 2.82
N ALA A 22 -14.31 23.79 1.96
CA ALA A 22 -13.43 23.34 0.88
C ALA A 22 -12.14 22.71 1.43
N GLU A 23 -11.57 23.27 2.49
CA GLU A 23 -10.39 22.69 3.17
C GLU A 23 -10.71 21.32 3.79
N VAL A 24 -11.85 21.19 4.46
CA VAL A 24 -12.29 19.89 5.01
C VAL A 24 -12.46 18.85 3.92
N ASP A 25 -13.01 19.22 2.76
CA ASP A 25 -13.18 18.30 1.64
C ASP A 25 -11.82 17.87 1.04
N THR A 26 -10.86 18.80 0.94
CA THR A 26 -9.47 18.48 0.55
C THR A 26 -8.82 17.52 1.54
N LEU A 27 -8.87 17.82 2.83
CA LEU A 27 -8.25 16.99 3.87
C LEU A 27 -8.86 15.58 3.93
N ARG A 28 -10.16 15.44 3.63
CA ARG A 28 -10.81 14.14 3.52
C ARG A 28 -10.26 13.32 2.36
N ALA A 29 -10.08 13.94 1.20
CA ALA A 29 -9.49 13.27 0.04
C ALA A 29 -8.04 12.83 0.33
N GLU A 30 -7.24 13.69 0.97
CA GLU A 30 -5.87 13.34 1.37
C GLU A 30 -5.83 12.19 2.39
N LEU A 31 -6.77 12.17 3.35
CA LEU A 31 -6.90 11.06 4.29
C LEU A 31 -7.28 9.74 3.59
N GLU A 32 -8.15 9.78 2.59
CA GLU A 32 -8.52 8.60 1.80
C GLU A 32 -7.32 8.08 1.00
N GLU A 33 -6.51 8.96 0.40
CA GLU A 33 -5.28 8.59 -0.31
C GLU A 33 -4.27 7.95 0.65
N MET A 34 -4.00 8.58 1.80
CA MET A 34 -3.06 8.04 2.79
C MET A 34 -3.52 6.67 3.34
N HIS A 35 -4.82 6.46 3.52
CA HIS A 35 -5.32 5.14 3.93
C HIS A 35 -5.11 4.08 2.84
N ALA A 36 -5.32 4.42 1.57
CA ALA A 36 -5.07 3.50 0.47
C ALA A 36 -3.58 3.12 0.36
N ASP A 37 -2.68 4.09 0.55
CA ASP A 37 -1.24 3.85 0.59
C ASP A 37 -0.85 2.94 1.77
N ALA A 38 -1.39 3.21 2.96
CA ALA A 38 -1.13 2.39 4.14
C ALA A 38 -1.61 0.94 3.98
N ASP A 39 -2.76 0.73 3.34
CA ASP A 39 -3.28 -0.60 3.02
C ASP A 39 -2.35 -1.34 2.03
N LEU A 40 -1.83 -0.65 1.02
CA LEU A 40 -0.87 -1.22 0.08
C LEU A 40 0.46 -1.59 0.76
N GLU A 41 0.96 -0.71 1.64
CA GLU A 41 2.15 -0.99 2.44
C GLU A 41 1.96 -2.21 3.35
N ALA A 42 0.79 -2.36 3.98
CA ALA A 42 0.47 -3.54 4.78
C ALA A 42 0.56 -4.84 3.97
N CYS A 43 0.09 -4.82 2.72
CA CYS A 43 0.21 -5.95 1.80
C CYS A 43 1.68 -6.29 1.50
N HIS A 44 2.52 -5.27 1.22
CA HIS A 44 3.96 -5.46 1.01
C HIS A 44 4.65 -6.05 2.25
N VAL A 45 4.32 -5.55 3.44
CA VAL A 45 4.84 -6.06 4.72
C VAL A 45 4.44 -7.52 4.93
N ALA A 46 3.19 -7.89 4.66
CA ALA A 46 2.73 -9.28 4.76
C ALA A 46 3.52 -10.20 3.82
N GLY A 47 3.69 -9.80 2.56
CA GLY A 47 4.48 -10.51 1.56
C GLY A 47 5.94 -10.71 2.00
N LEU A 48 6.62 -9.63 2.37
CA LEU A 48 8.03 -9.69 2.78
C LEU A 48 8.23 -10.50 4.05
N THR A 49 7.29 -10.41 4.99
CA THR A 49 7.31 -11.20 6.23
C THR A 49 7.21 -12.70 5.94
N ALA A 50 6.30 -13.10 5.05
CA ALA A 50 6.17 -14.51 4.67
C ALA A 50 7.44 -15.04 3.99
N GLN A 51 7.99 -14.26 3.05
CA GLN A 51 9.24 -14.60 2.38
C GLN A 51 10.40 -14.73 3.36
N LEU A 52 10.54 -13.78 4.29
CA LEU A 52 11.61 -13.80 5.29
C LEU A 52 11.48 -15.00 6.24
N LYS A 53 10.27 -15.30 6.74
CA LYS A 53 10.02 -16.46 7.61
C LYS A 53 10.42 -17.77 6.93
N ALA A 54 10.08 -17.94 5.66
CA ALA A 54 10.46 -19.14 4.91
C ALA A 54 11.97 -19.23 4.72
N LEU A 55 12.64 -18.12 4.36
CA LEU A 55 14.09 -18.09 4.21
C LEU A 55 14.84 -18.39 5.52
N ILE A 56 14.33 -17.92 6.66
CA ILE A 56 14.90 -18.22 7.99
C ILE A 56 14.73 -19.71 8.31
N ALA A 57 13.51 -20.23 8.19
CA ALA A 57 13.23 -21.64 8.50
C ALA A 57 14.11 -22.60 7.69
N GLU A 58 14.26 -22.33 6.38
CA GLU A 58 15.12 -23.14 5.52
C GLU A 58 16.62 -22.90 5.76
N GLY A 59 16.99 -21.66 6.10
CA GLY A 59 18.36 -21.30 6.46
C GLY A 59 18.87 -22.00 7.72
N ASP A 60 17.97 -22.33 8.66
CA ASP A 60 18.26 -23.11 9.87
C ASP A 60 18.29 -24.61 9.60
N ALA A 61 17.46 -25.10 8.67
CA ALA A 61 17.35 -26.52 8.33
C ALA A 61 18.39 -27.01 7.30
N CYS A 62 18.98 -26.10 6.50
CA CYS A 62 19.80 -26.48 5.34
C CYS A 62 21.31 -26.52 5.65
N PRO A 63 21.99 -27.68 5.45
CA PRO A 63 23.45 -27.78 5.60
C PRO A 63 24.23 -26.98 4.55
N ASN A 64 23.68 -26.77 3.36
CA ASN A 64 24.29 -26.00 2.27
C ASN A 64 23.35 -24.90 1.78
N LYS A 65 23.44 -23.75 2.44
CA LYS A 65 22.58 -22.57 2.19
C LYS A 65 22.62 -22.11 0.73
N ALA A 66 23.75 -22.24 0.05
CA ALA A 66 23.90 -21.77 -1.33
C ALA A 66 23.13 -22.62 -2.36
N ALA A 67 22.74 -23.85 -2.01
CA ALA A 67 22.01 -24.76 -2.90
C ALA A 67 20.51 -24.83 -2.59
N HIS A 68 19.99 -24.01 -1.69
CA HIS A 68 18.61 -24.10 -1.26
C HIS A 68 17.64 -23.60 -2.37
N PRO A 69 16.57 -24.35 -2.72
CA PRO A 69 15.62 -23.94 -3.77
C PRO A 69 15.04 -22.53 -3.57
N LEU A 70 14.69 -22.16 -2.32
CA LEU A 70 14.17 -20.81 -2.02
C LEU A 70 15.18 -19.67 -2.25
N LEU A 71 16.47 -19.98 -2.30
CA LEU A 71 17.54 -19.02 -2.55
C LEU A 71 17.98 -19.01 -4.03
N ALA A 72 17.51 -19.95 -4.84
CA ALA A 72 17.76 -19.97 -6.28
C ALA A 72 17.27 -18.66 -6.92
N ARG A 73 18.07 -18.11 -7.84
CA ARG A 73 17.71 -16.90 -8.59
C ARG A 73 16.97 -17.32 -9.84
N GLU A 74 15.71 -16.94 -9.91
CA GLU A 74 14.79 -17.31 -10.99
C GLU A 74 14.25 -16.06 -11.66
N THR A 75 13.82 -16.21 -12.92
CA THR A 75 13.20 -15.12 -13.68
C THR A 75 11.68 -15.25 -13.57
N PHE A 76 11.05 -14.16 -13.16
CA PHE A 76 9.60 -14.00 -13.09
C PHE A 76 9.17 -12.85 -13.99
N THR A 77 7.88 -12.75 -14.28
CA THR A 77 7.29 -11.62 -15.00
C THR A 77 6.71 -10.64 -13.99
N HIS A 78 7.13 -9.38 -14.05
CA HIS A 78 6.54 -8.31 -13.25
C HIS A 78 5.09 -8.09 -13.70
N ALA A 79 4.14 -8.10 -12.76
CA ALA A 79 2.72 -8.07 -13.10
C ALA A 79 2.29 -6.76 -13.78
N ARG A 80 2.78 -5.62 -13.27
CA ARG A 80 2.46 -4.28 -13.83
C ARG A 80 3.17 -3.94 -15.15
N THR A 81 4.46 -4.25 -15.30
CA THR A 81 5.24 -3.82 -16.48
C THR A 81 5.36 -4.91 -17.55
N GLY A 82 5.09 -6.18 -17.21
CA GLY A 82 5.34 -7.33 -18.08
C GLY A 82 6.82 -7.67 -18.28
N GLU A 83 7.73 -6.93 -17.64
CA GLU A 83 9.17 -7.11 -17.81
C GLU A 83 9.69 -8.31 -17.00
N PRO A 84 10.75 -8.98 -17.48
CA PRO A 84 11.41 -10.02 -16.72
C PRO A 84 12.12 -9.41 -15.49
N ILE A 85 11.88 -9.99 -14.33
CA ILE A 85 12.52 -9.63 -13.06
C ILE A 85 13.20 -10.85 -12.45
N THR A 86 14.42 -10.67 -11.94
CA THR A 86 15.11 -11.74 -11.21
C THR A 86 14.79 -11.66 -9.72
N LYS A 87 14.14 -12.68 -9.18
CA LYS A 87 13.83 -12.80 -7.74
C LYS A 87 14.33 -14.15 -7.22
N THR A 88 14.26 -14.36 -5.90
CA THR A 88 14.61 -15.67 -5.32
C THR A 88 13.43 -16.63 -5.48
N GLY A 89 13.67 -17.94 -5.39
CA GLY A 89 12.61 -18.96 -5.41
C GLY A 89 11.56 -18.82 -4.29
N ALA A 90 11.82 -17.98 -3.28
CA ALA A 90 10.86 -17.59 -2.25
C ALA A 90 9.84 -16.51 -2.69
N PHE A 91 9.99 -15.91 -3.88
CA PHE A 91 9.11 -14.86 -4.37
C PHE A 91 7.62 -15.25 -4.50
N PRO A 92 7.25 -16.50 -4.85
CA PRO A 92 5.85 -16.93 -4.80
C PRO A 92 5.21 -16.78 -3.42
N LEU A 93 5.95 -17.00 -2.33
CA LEU A 93 5.44 -16.85 -0.96
C LEU A 93 5.12 -15.39 -0.62
N TYR A 94 5.94 -14.46 -1.14
CA TYR A 94 5.65 -13.02 -1.07
C TYR A 94 4.32 -12.71 -1.77
N ARG A 95 4.13 -13.24 -2.99
CA ARG A 95 2.92 -13.00 -3.79
C ARG A 95 1.66 -13.54 -3.11
N GLU A 96 1.72 -14.75 -2.58
CA GLU A 96 0.59 -15.38 -1.90
C GLU A 96 0.15 -14.60 -0.65
N ALA A 97 1.11 -14.19 0.18
CA ALA A 97 0.82 -13.44 1.39
C ALA A 97 0.39 -11.99 1.11
N PHE A 98 0.96 -11.34 0.09
CA PHE A 98 0.47 -10.06 -0.41
C PHE A 98 -0.99 -10.16 -0.84
N ASP A 99 -1.30 -11.11 -1.72
CA ASP A 99 -2.65 -11.28 -2.27
C ASP A 99 -3.66 -11.64 -1.16
N ALA A 100 -3.25 -12.40 -0.14
CA ALA A 100 -4.09 -12.73 1.01
C ALA A 100 -4.42 -11.49 1.86
N GLU A 101 -3.43 -10.65 2.12
CA GLU A 101 -3.62 -9.41 2.90
C GLU A 101 -4.46 -8.39 2.14
N ALA A 102 -4.22 -8.24 0.85
CA ALA A 102 -4.98 -7.35 0.00
C ALA A 102 -6.47 -7.75 -0.05
N ARG A 103 -6.77 -9.05 -0.18
CA ARG A 103 -8.16 -9.54 -0.09
C ARG A 103 -8.78 -9.30 1.28
N ARG A 104 -8.00 -9.40 2.36
CA ARG A 104 -8.47 -9.09 3.72
C ARG A 104 -8.84 -7.61 3.88
N LEU A 105 -8.12 -6.73 3.18
CA LEU A 105 -8.37 -5.28 3.14
C LEU A 105 -9.42 -4.88 2.10
N GLY A 106 -9.97 -5.83 1.33
CA GLY A 106 -11.02 -5.57 0.35
C GLY A 106 -10.52 -5.09 -1.02
N ILE A 107 -9.25 -5.29 -1.33
CA ILE A 107 -8.66 -4.97 -2.64
C ILE A 107 -9.00 -6.08 -3.65
N GLU A 108 -9.70 -5.73 -4.73
CA GLU A 108 -10.25 -6.70 -5.70
C GLU A 108 -9.20 -7.35 -6.62
N ASN A 109 -8.16 -6.60 -7.04
CA ASN A 109 -7.14 -7.05 -8.01
C ASN A 109 -5.70 -6.89 -7.48
N PRO A 110 -5.31 -7.64 -6.43
CA PRO A 110 -4.00 -7.49 -5.80
C PRO A 110 -2.82 -7.77 -6.73
N GLU A 111 -3.02 -8.61 -7.74
CA GLU A 111 -1.98 -8.96 -8.70
C GLU A 111 -1.47 -7.78 -9.52
N GLU A 112 -2.27 -6.73 -9.69
CA GLU A 112 -1.90 -5.53 -10.45
C GLU A 112 -1.05 -4.56 -9.60
N LEU A 113 -1.09 -4.72 -8.27
CA LEU A 113 -0.48 -3.81 -7.31
C LEU A 113 0.86 -4.31 -6.74
N ARG A 114 1.14 -5.61 -6.85
CA ARG A 114 2.41 -6.18 -6.37
C ARG A 114 3.59 -5.88 -7.31
N ALA A 115 4.76 -5.66 -6.71
CA ALA A 115 6.06 -5.47 -7.37
C ALA A 115 6.71 -6.76 -7.88
#